data_AF-A0AAW1YN46-F1
#
_entry.id   AF-A0AAW1YN46-F1
#
_cell.length_a   1.000
_cell.length_b   1.000
_cell.length_c   1.000
_cell.angle_alpha   90.00
_cell.angle_beta   90.00
_cell.angle_gamma   90.00
#
_symmetry.space_group_name_H-M   'P 1'
#
loop_
_entity.id
_entity.type
_entity.pdbx_description
1 polymer ?
#
loop_
_entity_poly.entity_id
_entity_poly.type
_entity_poly.pdbx_seq_one_letter_code
_entity_poly.pdbx_strand_id
1 'polypeptide(L)'
;MAREEAKLSEAKASYRSATATGNHEEEARWANVIGNMLKDRGEYLQALKWFDIDYDLSTKYLSPKHCLATCQSLGEVYLRLERLKTPLFIRKNI
;
A
#
# COMPACT_ATOMS: atom_id res chain seq x y z
N MET A 1 0.64 11.73 -13.89
CA MET A 1 1.68 10.99 -14.64
C MET A 1 3.09 11.33 -14.13
N ALA A 2 3.90 12.20 -14.77
CA ALA A 2 5.34 12.36 -14.41
C ALA A 2 5.61 12.80 -12.95
N ARG A 3 4.81 13.73 -12.41
CA ARG A 3 4.95 14.18 -11.02
C ARG A 3 4.62 13.08 -10.01
N GLU A 4 3.66 12.22 -10.33
CA GLU A 4 3.25 11.13 -9.43
C GLU A 4 4.27 10.00 -9.46
N GLU A 5 4.80 9.66 -10.64
CA GLU A 5 5.90 8.71 -10.78
C GLU A 5 7.15 9.16 -10.03
N ALA A 6 7.50 10.45 -10.10
CA ALA A 6 8.58 11.01 -9.31
C ALA A 6 8.35 10.81 -7.80
N LYS A 7 7.16 11.13 -7.29
CA LYS A 7 6.80 10.89 -5.88
C LYS A 7 6.87 9.42 -5.49
N LEU A 8 6.43 8.52 -6.37
CA LEU A 8 6.47 7.07 -6.12
C LEU A 8 7.92 6.56 -6.08
N SER A 9 8.77 7.08 -6.97
CA SER A 9 10.19 6.76 -6.99
C SER A 9 10.89 7.23 -5.72
N GLU A 10 10.58 8.45 -5.27
CA GLU A 10 11.07 9.03 -4.02
C GLU A 10 10.63 8.20 -2.81
N ALA A 11 9.34 7.85 -2.72
CA ALA A 11 8.84 6.99 -1.65
C ALA A 11 9.56 5.62 -1.60
N LYS A 12 9.82 5.01 -2.77
CA LYS A 12 10.61 3.77 -2.86
C LYS A 12 12.08 3.97 -2.46
N ALA A 13 12.65 5.14 -2.70
CA ALA A 13 14.01 5.46 -2.25
C ALA A 13 14.07 5.60 -0.72
N SER A 14 13.09 6.29 -0.13
CA SER A 14 12.98 6.41 1.33
C SER A 14 12.75 5.06 2.01
N TYR A 15 11.93 4.19 1.42
CA TYR A 15 11.79 2.80 1.87
C TYR A 15 13.15 2.07 1.91
N ARG A 16 13.92 2.10 0.80
CA ARG A 16 15.25 1.46 0.74
C ARG A 16 16.22 2.03 1.77
N SER A 17 16.16 3.34 2.02
CA SER A 17 16.96 3.99 3.04
C SER A 17 16.59 3.48 4.44
N ALA A 18 15.30 3.37 4.76
CA ALA A 18 14.84 2.85 6.04
C ALA A 18 15.31 1.40 6.26
N THR A 19 15.16 0.53 5.26
CA THR A 19 15.66 -0.85 5.27
C THR A 19 17.18 -0.90 5.50
N ALA A 20 17.96 -0.04 4.82
CA ALA A 20 19.42 0.01 4.99
C ALA A 20 19.85 0.44 6.39
N THR A 21 19.06 1.29 7.05
CA THR A 21 19.31 1.73 8.43
C THR A 21 18.75 0.79 9.49
N GLY A 22 18.02 -0.27 9.10
CA GLY A 22 17.33 -1.16 10.04
C GLY A 22 16.17 -0.51 10.81
N ASN A 23 15.62 0.59 10.28
CA ASN A 23 14.49 1.27 10.91
C ASN A 23 13.17 0.65 10.42
N HIS A 24 12.73 -0.40 11.12
CA HIS A 24 11.52 -1.15 10.77
C HIS A 24 10.23 -0.33 10.84
N GLU A 25 10.18 0.73 11.68
CA GLU A 25 9.00 1.60 11.78
C GLU A 25 8.84 2.45 10.51
N GLU A 26 9.92 3.11 10.08
CA GLU A 26 9.93 3.87 8.84
C GLU A 26 9.75 2.96 7.62
N GLU A 27 10.31 1.75 7.66
CA GLU A 27 10.16 0.76 6.59
C GLU A 27 8.68 0.38 6.38
N ALA A 28 7.98 0.02 7.46
CA ALA A 28 6.55 -0.26 7.44
C ALA A 28 5.72 0.95 6.98
N ARG A 29 6.04 2.14 7.51
CA ARG A 29 5.37 3.39 7.12
C ARG A 29 5.52 3.69 5.64
N TRP A 30 6.72 3.58 5.08
CA TRP A 30 6.95 3.82 3.66
C TRP A 30 6.29 2.75 2.78
N ALA A 31 6.29 1.49 3.20
CA ALA A 31 5.55 0.44 2.51
C ALA A 31 4.04 0.76 2.43
N ASN A 32 3.44 1.23 3.53
CA ASN A 32 2.04 1.67 3.54
C ASN A 32 1.77 2.85 2.58
N VAL A 33 2.65 3.86 2.59
CA VAL A 33 2.54 5.02 1.70
C VAL A 33 2.60 4.60 0.23
N ILE A 34 3.54 3.73 -0.13
CA ILE A 34 3.69 3.22 -1.50
C ILE A 34 2.44 2.43 -1.90
N GLY A 35 1.93 1.56 -1.01
CA GLY A 35 0.68 0.84 -1.23
C GLY A 35 -0.50 1.77 -1.51
N ASN A 36 -0.65 2.83 -0.72
CA ASN A 36 -1.71 3.82 -0.91
C ASN A 36 -1.58 4.59 -2.24
N MET A 37 -0.37 4.98 -2.62
CA MET A 37 -0.14 5.64 -3.92
C MET A 37 -0.50 4.74 -5.10
N LEU A 38 -0.20 3.43 -5.02
CA LEU A 38 -0.57 2.45 -6.04
C LEU A 38 -2.08 2.17 -6.06
N LYS A 39 -2.70 2.10 -4.87
CA LYS A 39 -4.15 1.97 -4.70
C LYS A 39 -4.89 3.13 -5.38
N ASP A 40 -4.39 4.35 -5.23
CA ASP A 40 -5.00 5.55 -5.83
C ASP A 40 -4.82 5.61 -7.35
N ARG A 41 -3.82 4.92 -7.90
CA ARG A 41 -3.65 4.72 -9.36
C ARG A 41 -4.49 3.59 -9.93
N GLY A 42 -5.14 2.79 -9.08
CA GLY A 42 -5.84 1.58 -9.49
C GLY A 42 -4.93 0.36 -9.68
N GLU A 43 -3.66 0.43 -9.29
CA GLU A 43 -2.69 -0.67 -9.33
C GLU A 43 -2.86 -1.60 -8.11
N TYR A 44 -4.08 -2.11 -7.90
CA TYR A 44 -4.48 -2.77 -6.66
C TYR A 44 -3.64 -3.99 -6.29
N LEU A 45 -3.22 -4.81 -7.27
CA LEU A 45 -2.37 -5.99 -6.99
C LEU A 45 -0.97 -5.60 -6.50
N GLN A 46 -0.41 -4.51 -7.01
CA GLN A 46 0.88 -4.01 -6.51
C GLN A 46 0.69 -3.36 -5.14
N ALA A 47 -0.42 -2.63 -4.94
CA ALA A 47 -0.75 -2.05 -3.64
C ALA A 47 -0.83 -3.13 -2.53
N LEU A 48 -1.50 -4.26 -2.79
CA LEU A 48 -1.57 -5.38 -1.85
C LEU A 48 -0.19 -5.88 -1.43
N LYS A 49 0.73 -6.09 -2.37
CA LYS A 49 2.10 -6.55 -2.04
C LYS A 49 2.81 -5.60 -1.08
N TRP A 50 2.61 -4.29 -1.23
CA TRP A 50 3.21 -3.30 -0.34
C TRP A 50 2.53 -3.26 1.03
N PHE A 51 1.21 -3.44 1.09
CA PHE A 51 0.51 -3.57 2.37
C PHE A 51 0.85 -4.85 3.11
N ASP A 52 1.12 -5.96 2.42
CA ASP A 52 1.59 -7.20 3.04
C ASP A 52 2.97 -7.00 3.69
N ILE A 53 3.89 -6.27 3.04
CA ILE A 53 5.19 -5.91 3.62
C ILE A 53 5.01 -5.09 4.90
N ASP A 54 4.18 -4.04 4.85
CA ASP A 54 3.84 -3.22 6.02
C ASP A 54 3.25 -4.06 7.15
N TYR A 55 2.34 -4.98 6.82
CA TYR A 55 1.69 -5.86 7.80
C TYR A 55 2.69 -6.81 8.46
N ASP A 56 3.55 -7.46 7.67
CA ASP A 56 4.58 -8.37 8.16
C ASP A 56 5.59 -7.65 9.06
N LEU A 57 6.01 -6.45 8.69
CA LEU A 57 6.93 -5.65 9.52
C LEU A 57 6.25 -5.19 10.80
N SER A 58 5.02 -4.70 10.70
CA SER A 58 4.25 -4.22 11.84
C SER A 58 3.97 -5.32 12.85
N THR A 59 3.64 -6.53 12.38
CA THR A 59 3.35 -7.68 13.24
C THR A 59 4.61 -8.28 13.88
N LYS A 60 5.75 -8.25 13.20
CA LYS A 60 7.01 -8.81 13.72
C LYS A 60 7.76 -7.86 14.65
N TYR A 61 7.74 -6.56 14.37
CA TYR A 61 8.67 -5.61 15.01
C TYR A 61 7.99 -4.42 15.69
N LEU A 62 6.72 -4.12 15.42
CA LEU A 62 6.05 -2.90 15.88
C LEU A 62 4.91 -3.18 16.86
N SER A 63 4.34 -2.10 17.40
CA SER A 63 3.19 -2.18 18.29
C SER A 63 1.88 -2.45 17.54
N PRO A 64 0.86 -3.06 18.19
CA PRO A 64 -0.43 -3.36 17.56
C PRO A 64 -1.17 -2.16 16.94
N LYS A 65 -0.85 -0.94 17.37
CA LYS A 65 -1.43 0.28 16.80
C LYS A 65 -1.05 0.48 15.34
N HIS A 66 0.17 0.09 14.95
CA HIS A 66 0.63 0.22 13.56
C HIS A 66 -0.13 -0.75 12.65
N CYS A 67 -0.42 -1.97 13.13
CA CYS A 67 -1.21 -2.95 12.39
C CYS A 67 -2.61 -2.44 12.02
N LEU A 68 -3.24 -1.59 12.84
CA LEU A 68 -4.59 -1.07 12.55
C LEU A 68 -4.63 -0.24 11.27
N ALA A 69 -3.61 0.60 11.04
CA ALA A 69 -3.52 1.44 9.84
C ALA A 69 -3.34 0.58 8.56
N THR A 70 -2.53 -0.47 8.66
CA THR A 70 -2.32 -1.43 7.57
C THR A 70 -3.60 -2.23 7.29
N CYS A 71 -4.26 -2.74 8.32
CA CYS A 71 -5.53 -3.48 8.19
C CYS A 71 -6.61 -2.63 7.54
N GLN A 72 -6.71 -1.34 7.89
CA GLN A 72 -7.64 -0.41 7.23
C GLN A 72 -7.31 -0.30 5.73
N SER A 73 -6.04 -0.12 5.38
CA SER A 73 -5.60 0.04 4.00
C SER A 73 -5.86 -1.24 3.17
N LEU A 74 -5.60 -2.42 3.74
CA LEU A 74 -5.93 -3.71 3.14
C LEU A 74 -7.44 -3.85 2.89
N GLY A 75 -8.26 -3.54 3.90
CA GLY A 75 -9.72 -3.62 3.79
C GLY A 75 -10.29 -2.76 2.66
N GLU A 76 -9.77 -1.54 2.48
CA GLU A 76 -10.17 -0.67 1.37
C GLU A 76 -9.83 -1.27 0.00
N VAL A 77 -8.67 -1.92 -0.14
CA VAL A 77 -8.25 -2.52 -1.40
C VAL A 77 -9.11 -3.73 -1.74
N TYR A 78 -9.39 -4.60 -0.76
CA TYR A 78 -10.30 -5.74 -0.96
C TYR A 78 -11.70 -5.28 -1.36
N LEU A 79 -12.25 -4.26 -0.71
CA LEU A 79 -13.54 -3.67 -1.09
C LEU A 79 -13.54 -3.13 -2.53
N ARG A 80 -12.47 -2.45 -2.95
CA ARG A 80 -12.32 -1.94 -4.33
C ARG A 80 -12.21 -3.07 -5.34
N LEU A 81 -11.45 -4.13 -5.03
CA LEU A 81 -11.33 -5.32 -5.89
C LEU A 81 -12.66 -6.06 -6.04
N GLU A 82 -13.42 -6.23 -4.96
CA GLU A 82 -14.76 -6.81 -5.01
C GLU A 82 -15.72 -5.95 -5.82
N ARG A 83 -15.69 -4.63 -5.64
CA ARG A 83 -16.51 -3.68 -6.42
C ARG A 83 -16.22 -3.78 -7.93
N LEU A 84 -14.97 -3.97 -8.34
CA LEU A 84 -14.62 -4.17 -9.76
C LEU A 84 -15.17 -5.48 -10.34
N LYS A 85 -15.34 -6.51 -9.50
CA LYS A 85 -15.97 -7.79 -9.89
C LYS A 85 -17.50 -7.69 -9.99
N THR A 86 -18.12 -6.62 -9.48
CA THR A 86 -19.58 -6.50 -9.53
C THR A 86 -20.08 -6.26 -10.96
N PRO A 87 -21.11 -7.00 -11.44
CA PRO A 87 -21.68 -6.84 -12.78
C PRO A 87 -22.16 -5.41 -13.10
N LEU A 88 -22.52 -4.65 -12.07
CA LEU A 88 -22.95 -3.25 -12.16
C LEU A 88 -21.85 -2.30 -12.64
N PHE A 89 -20.58 -2.59 -12.35
CA PHE A 89 -19.44 -1.80 -12.83
C PHE A 89 -19.12 -2.10 -14.30
N ILE A 90 -19.22 -3.37 -14.71
CA ILE A 90 -19.01 -3.81 -16.10
C ILE A 90 -20.06 -3.16 -17.01
N ARG A 91 -21.33 -3.17 -16.62
CA ARG A 91 -22.42 -2.59 -17.43
C ARG A 91 -22.35 -1.07 -17.58
N LYS A 92 -21.67 -0.35 -16.68
CA LYS A 92 -21.50 1.10 -16.76
C LYS A 92 -20.35 1.55 -17.67
N ASN A 93 -19.51 0.63 -18.13
CA ASN A 93 -18.34 0.91 -18.97
C ASN A 93 -18.36 0.16 -20.32
N ILE A 94 -19.54 -0.26 -20.77
CA ILE A 94 -19.83 -0.74 -22.14
C ILE A 94 -20.88 0.21 -22.72
#